data_AF-A0A0N5A7K1-F1
#
_entry.id   AF-A0A0N5A7K1-F1
#
_cell.length_a   1.000
_cell.length_b   1.000
_cell.length_c   1.000
_cell.angle_alpha   90.00
_cell.angle_beta   90.00
_cell.angle_gamma   90.00
#
_symmetry.space_group_name_H-M   'P 1'
#
loop_
_entity.id
_entity.type
_entity.pdbx_description
1 polymer ?
#
loop_
_entity_poly.entity_id
_entity_poly.type
_entity_poly.pdbx_seq_one_letter_code
_entity_poly.pdbx_strand_id
1 'polypeptide(L)' 'MDVKLVKAEQANCGRYVLGHAESHWMSTRHSMALSLCDLSVWCYACDSYVHNQKLLPAKDSVYLSKFGEGLFDSKKN' A
#
# COMPACT_ATOMS: atom_id res chain seq x y z
N MET A 1 3.81 11.99 -2.71
CA MET A 1 3.98 10.55 -2.46
C MET A 1 2.76 10.07 -1.72
N ASP A 2 1.87 9.39 -2.44
CA ASP A 2 0.57 8.94 -1.94
C ASP A 2 0.67 7.46 -1.51
N VAL A 3 0.09 7.13 -0.36
CA VAL A 3 0.14 5.82 0.28
C VAL A 3 -1.28 5.42 0.64
N LYS A 4 -1.72 4.21 0.25
CA LYS A 4 -3.01 3.65 0.66
C LYS A 4 -2.79 2.64 1.76
N LEU A 5 -3.57 2.66 2.83
CA LEU A 5 -3.40 1.65 3.88
C LEU A 5 -4.07 0.33 3.50
N VAL A 6 -3.42 -0.80 3.77
CA VAL A 6 -3.93 -2.11 3.34
C VAL A 6 -5.18 -2.51 4.14
N LYS A 7 -5.31 -2.00 5.37
CA LYS A 7 -6.49 -2.21 6.22
C LYS A 7 -7.55 -1.10 6.10
N ALA A 8 -7.25 0.02 5.46
CA ALA A 8 -8.17 1.16 5.38
C ALA A 8 -8.08 1.84 4.02
N GLU A 9 -9.22 2.10 3.38
CA GLU A 9 -9.29 2.67 2.03
C GLU A 9 -8.95 4.17 1.95
N GLN A 10 -8.21 4.70 2.93
CA GLN A 10 -7.77 6.08 2.99
C GLN A 10 -6.38 6.22 2.35
N ALA A 11 -6.24 7.22 1.48
CA ALA A 11 -4.97 7.64 0.92
C ALA A 11 -4.36 8.75 1.80
N ASN A 12 -3.15 8.51 2.29
CA ASN A 12 -2.39 9.42 3.13
C ASN A 12 -1.02 9.69 2.51
N CYS A 13 -0.41 10.81 2.83
CA CYS A 13 0.96 11.07 2.37
C CYS A 13 1.98 10.26 3.17
N GLY A 14 3.11 9.92 2.52
CA GLY A 14 4.22 9.21 3.16
C GLY A 14 5.02 10.05 4.15
N ARG A 15 5.95 9.40 4.87
CA ARG A 15 6.82 10.01 5.90
C ARG A 15 7.65 11.20 5.42
N TYR A 16 8.03 11.21 4.14
CA TYR A 16 8.88 12.25 3.55
C TYR A 16 8.08 13.47 3.04
N VAL A 17 6.77 13.50 3.27
CA VAL A 17 5.89 14.63 2.93
C VAL A 17 5.37 15.28 4.22
N LEU A 18 4.28 14.75 4.81
CA LEU A 18 3.76 15.18 6.11
C LEU A 18 3.55 14.02 7.09
N GLY A 19 3.82 12.77 6.67
CA GLY A 19 3.71 11.61 7.57
C GLY A 19 2.27 11.22 7.97
N HIS A 20 1.24 11.61 7.21
CA HIS A 20 -0.15 11.29 7.57
C HIS A 20 -0.42 9.79 7.68
N ALA A 21 0.29 8.95 6.93
CA ALA A 21 0.15 7.50 7.05
C ALA A 21 0.62 6.97 8.42
N GLU A 22 1.61 7.61 9.03
CA GLU A 22 2.09 7.28 10.39
C GLU A 22 1.10 7.77 11.45
N SER A 23 0.63 9.01 11.35
CA SER A 23 -0.41 9.55 12.23
C SER A 23 -1.70 8.71 12.20
N HIS A 24 -2.07 8.22 11.01
CA HIS A 24 -3.21 7.31 10.86
C HIS A 24 -3.00 6.00 11.61
N TRP A 25 -1.82 5.40 11.52
CA TRP A 25 -1.49 4.19 12.28
C TRP A 25 -1.60 4.44 13.80
N MET A 26 -1.07 5.57 14.29
CA MET A 26 -1.15 5.90 15.72
C MET A 26 -2.60 6.04 16.21
N SER A 27 -3.47 6.65 15.40
CA SER A 27 -4.88 6.87 15.74
C SER A 27 -5.75 5.60 15.63
N THR A 28 -5.56 4.82 14.56
CA THR A 28 -6.47 3.71 14.20
C THR A 28 -5.91 2.31 14.46
N ARG A 29 -4.61 2.21 14.75
CA ARG A 29 -3.87 0.95 14.88
C ARG A 29 -3.83 0.09 13.60
N HIS A 30 -4.11 0.69 12.44
CA HIS A 30 -3.86 0.07 11.14
C HIS A 30 -2.38 0.17 10.77
N SER A 31 -1.61 -0.91 11.00
CA SER A 31 -0.16 -0.89 10.85
C SER A 31 0.37 -1.08 9.43
N MET A 32 -0.45 -1.49 8.46
CA MET A 32 0.02 -1.82 7.11
C MET A 32 -0.34 -0.74 6.09
N ALA A 33 0.68 -0.30 5.34
CA ALA A 33 0.62 0.75 4.34
C ALA A 33 1.16 0.27 2.99
N LEU A 34 0.40 0.44 1.92
CA LEU A 34 0.78 0.15 0.53
C LEU A 34 1.15 1.45 -0.19
N SER A 35 2.39 1.55 -0.63
CA SER A 35 2.88 2.67 -1.43
C SER A 35 2.26 2.66 -2.83
N LEU A 36 1.72 3.80 -3.27
CA LEU A 36 1.20 3.93 -4.64
C LEU A 36 2.31 4.21 -5.65
N CYS A 37 3.52 4.52 -5.20
CA CYS A 37 4.67 4.75 -6.08
C CYS A 37 5.17 3.43 -6.69
N ASP A 38 5.41 2.42 -5.85
CA ASP A 38 6.15 1.21 -6.18
C ASP A 38 5.47 -0.10 -5.68
N LEU A 39 4.27 -0.02 -5.10
CA LEU A 39 3.52 -1.16 -4.54
C LEU A 39 4.26 -1.92 -3.42
N SER A 40 5.26 -1.29 -2.81
CA SER A 40 5.88 -1.78 -1.59
C SER A 40 4.89 -1.67 -0.43
N VAL A 41 4.95 -2.61 0.52
CA VAL A 41 4.12 -2.58 1.73
C VAL A 41 5.01 -2.35 2.94
N TRP A 42 4.72 -1.31 3.70
CA TRP A 42 5.37 -0.98 4.96
C TRP A 42 4.48 -1.41 6.13
N CYS A 43 5.07 -2.03 7.15
CA CYS A 43 4.40 -2.30 8.41
C CYS A 43 4.99 -1.42 9.52
N TYR A 44 4.20 -0.45 10.00
CA TYR A 44 4.61 0.44 11.08
C TYR A 44 4.85 -0.27 12.41
N ALA A 45 4.14 -1.38 12.68
CA ALA A 45 4.32 -2.14 13.92
C ALA A 45 5.60 -2.99 13.90
N CYS A 46 6.01 -3.46 12.72
CA CYS A 46 7.22 -4.26 12.55
C CYS A 46 8.46 -3.41 12.21
N ASP A 47 8.25 -2.13 11.89
CA ASP A 47 9.28 -1.23 11.35
C ASP A 47 10.03 -1.83 10.14
N SER A 48 9.28 -2.48 9.24
CA SER A 48 9.87 -3.25 8.14
C SER A 48 8.99 -3.29 6.90
N TYR A 49 9.62 -3.43 5.73
CA TYR A 49 8.91 -3.83 4.50
C TYR A 49 8.43 -5.27 4.61
N VAL A 50 7.19 -5.52 4.19
CA VAL A 50 6.56 -6.84 4.25
C VAL A 50 6.20 -7.31 2.86
N HIS A 51 6.58 -8.55 2.56
CA HIS A 51 6.15 -9.27 1.38
C HIS A 51 5.40 -10.54 1.81
N ASN A 52 4.16 -10.68 1.36
CA ASN A 52 3.34 -11.85 1.66
C ASN A 52 2.30 -12.07 0.56
N GLN A 53 2.02 -13.32 0.21
CA GLN A 53 1.03 -13.66 -0.81
C GLN A 53 -0.38 -13.12 -0.49
N LYS A 54 -0.73 -12.97 0.79
CA LYS A 54 -1.99 -12.37 1.22
C LYS A 54 -2.14 -10.89 0.82
N LEU A 55 -1.04 -10.21 0.48
CA LEU A 55 -1.05 -8.81 0.04
C LEU A 55 -1.21 -8.67 -1.48
N LEU A 56 -1.11 -9.77 -2.24
CA LEU A 56 -1.19 -9.73 -3.71
C LEU A 56 -2.53 -9.17 -4.22
N PRO A 57 -3.70 -9.52 -3.67
CA PRO A 57 -4.97 -8.96 -4.15
C PRO A 57 -5.05 -7.44 -4.00
N ALA A 58 -4.50 -6.89 -2.91
CA ALA A 58 -4.45 -5.45 -2.68
C ALA A 58 -3.48 -4.75 -3.66
N LYS A 59 -2.32 -5.37 -3.91
CA LYS A 59 -1.35 -4.86 -4.89
C LYS A 59 -1.92 -4.89 -6.31
N ASP A 60 -2.57 -5.98 -6.69
CA ASP A 60 -3.20 -6.14 -7.99
C ASP A 60 -4.32 -5.12 -8.20
N SER A 61 -5.17 -4.91 -7.19
CA SER A 61 -6.24 -3.91 -7.23
C SER A 61 -5.71 -2.48 -7.42
N VAL A 62 -4.62 -2.14 -6.73
CA VAL A 62 -3.97 -0.83 -6.89
C VAL A 62 -3.25 -0.73 -8.23
N TYR A 63 -2.59 -1.78 -8.69
CA TYR A 63 -1.93 -1.82 -9.99
C TYR A 63 -2.95 -1.64 -11.12
N LEU A 64 -4.06 -2.36 -11.09
CA LEU A 64 -5.19 -2.21 -12.01
C LEU A 64 -5.74 -0.79 -12.01
N SER A 65 -5.96 -0.19 -10.84
CA SER A 65 -6.42 1.20 -10.75
C SER A 65 -5.39 2.21 -11.29
N LYS A 66 -4.09 1.90 -11.22
CA LYS A 66 -3.01 2.82 -11.64
C LYS A 66 -2.70 2.71 -13.13
N PHE A 67 -2.77 1.50 -13.69
CA PHE A 67 -2.27 1.19 -15.04
C PHE A 67 -3.36 0.67 -15.99
N GLY A 68 -4.54 0.30 -15.49
CA GLY A 68 -5.63 -0.23 -16.33
C GLY A 68 -5.50 -1.70 -16.70
N GLU A 69 -4.52 -2.42 -16.17
CA GLU A 69 -4.29 -3.86 -16.39
C GLU A 69 -3.94 -4.56 -15.06
N GLY A 70 -4.15 -5.88 -14.97
CA GLY A 70 -3.79 -6.63 -13.76
C GLY A 70 -2.28 -6.87 -13.65
N LEU A 71 -1.74 -6.83 -12.43
CA LEU A 71 -0.33 -7.11 -12.14
C LEU A 71 0.07 -8.54 -12.52
N PHE A 72 -0.89 -9.47 -12.41
CA PHE A 72 -0.72 -10.89 -12.73
C PHE A 72 -1.53 -11.33 -13.94
N ASP A 73 -2.07 -10.39 -14.73
CA ASP A 73 -2.93 -10.74 -15.85
C ASP A 73 -2.13 -11.57 -16.87
N SER A 74 -2.60 -12.79 -17.13
CA SER A 74 -1.89 -13.78 -17.94
C SER A 74 -1.95 -13.49 -19.44
N LYS A 75 -2.39 -12.29 -19.82
CA LYS A 75 -2.43 -11.80 -21.20
C LYS A 75 -1.15 -11.06 -21.61
N LYS A 76 0.01 -11.59 -21.21
CA LYS A 76 1.26 -11.23 -21.91
C LYS A 76 1.29 -11.99 -23.23
N ASN A 77 0.76 -11.37 -24.28
CA ASN A 77 1.01 -11.77 -25.66
C ASN A 77 2.15 -10.91 -26.23
#